data_AF-A0A1F2R1I2-F1
#
_entry.id   AF-A0A1F2R1I2-F1
#
_cell.length_a   1.000
_cell.length_b   1.000
_cell.length_c   1.000
_cell.angle_alpha   90.00
_cell.angle_beta   90.00
_cell.angle_gamma   90.00
#
_symmetry.space_group_name_H-M   'P 1'
#
loop_
_entity.id
_entity.type
_entity.pdbx_description
1 polymer ?
#
loop_
_entity_poly.entity_id
_entity_poly.type
_entity_poly.pdbx_seq_one_letter_code
_entity_poly.pdbx_strand_id
1 'polypeptide(L)'
;MLNTRRRRFIEASVFAVVLFSAQSAFAQFDIVGPWGPPAAPGQFFGFFEDNPERQDGPALVDFLGIPWNEAGRARALSYDGALLTVPEHQCMPHPSMYSYWGPAGLRISAELDDNLALIAYHIGGTFRRADRTIYMDGRPHPPEYAPHTWAGFTTGRWVGATLITETTHLKWGWIKRNGAVTSDRARVTTFYNRHGSVLTITVMVHDPVYLTEPFVKTVDFVAAPAAVAAPFGGGTGFGAPTFFKCFGSEEIVREEHFVPHYLPWANPFVKEFADRWRLPAEAALGGAETALPDFMWRDEKR
;
A
#
# COMPACT_ATOMS: atom_id res chain seq x y z
N MET A 1 57.08 46.18 -13.22
CA MET A 1 56.68 45.00 -14.02
C MET A 1 56.39 43.82 -13.09
N LEU A 2 55.26 43.83 -12.39
CA LEU A 2 54.78 42.71 -11.58
C LEU A 2 53.26 42.81 -11.59
N ASN A 3 52.53 42.13 -12.50
CA ASN A 3 51.13 41.75 -12.25
C ASN A 3 50.38 40.94 -13.32
N THR A 4 51.00 40.00 -14.03
CA THR A 4 50.24 39.20 -15.03
C THR A 4 50.39 37.69 -14.94
N ARG A 5 51.32 37.16 -14.15
CA ARG A 5 51.53 35.70 -14.04
C ARG A 5 50.73 34.98 -12.96
N ARG A 6 50.16 35.68 -11.95
CA ARG A 6 49.41 35.03 -10.85
C ARG A 6 47.92 34.79 -11.13
N ARG A 7 47.31 35.44 -12.11
CA ARG A 7 45.87 35.26 -12.42
C ARG A 7 45.55 33.96 -13.18
N ARG A 8 46.48 33.46 -14.01
CA ARG A 8 46.23 32.26 -14.84
C ARG A 8 46.30 30.93 -14.08
N PHE A 9 46.90 30.90 -12.88
CA PHE A 9 46.97 29.67 -12.07
C PHE A 9 45.75 29.44 -11.17
N ILE A 10 45.00 30.50 -10.85
CA ILE A 10 43.81 30.40 -10.00
C ILE A 10 42.60 29.92 -10.80
N GLU A 11 42.45 30.36 -12.05
CA GLU A 11 41.33 29.95 -12.92
C GLU A 11 41.41 28.48 -13.34
N ALA A 12 42.61 27.93 -13.55
CA ALA A 12 42.80 26.51 -13.88
C ALA A 12 42.48 25.58 -12.69
N SER A 13 42.60 26.08 -11.46
CA SER A 13 42.35 25.28 -10.24
C SER A 13 40.85 25.21 -9.89
N VAL A 14 40.08 26.26 -10.23
CA VAL A 14 38.63 26.29 -10.00
C VAL A 14 37.88 25.39 -10.98
N PHE A 15 38.35 25.26 -12.22
CA PHE A 15 37.72 24.39 -13.22
C PHE A 15 37.97 22.89 -12.97
N ALA A 16 39.10 22.53 -12.37
CA ALA A 16 39.42 21.14 -12.03
C ALA A 16 38.62 20.60 -10.82
N VAL A 17 38.15 21.47 -9.92
CA VAL A 17 37.37 21.06 -8.74
C VAL A 17 35.89 20.84 -9.08
N VAL A 18 35.36 21.49 -10.12
CA VAL A 18 33.95 21.31 -10.55
C VAL A 18 33.75 20.01 -11.34
N LEU A 19 34.81 19.44 -11.93
CA LEU A 19 34.71 18.19 -12.69
C LEU A 19 34.72 16.93 -11.80
N PHE A 20 35.06 17.05 -10.52
CA PHE A 20 35.07 15.91 -9.57
C PHE A 20 33.80 15.79 -8.73
N SER A 21 32.84 16.72 -8.85
CA SER A 21 31.54 16.64 -8.16
C SER A 21 30.40 16.08 -9.02
N ALA A 22 30.69 15.63 -10.24
CA ALA A 22 29.84 14.66 -10.92
C ALA A 22 30.03 13.27 -10.25
N GLN A 23 29.69 13.19 -8.96
CA GLN A 23 29.36 11.90 -8.36
C GLN A 23 28.28 11.33 -9.24
N SER A 24 28.65 10.31 -10.00
CA SER A 24 27.74 9.44 -10.70
C SER A 24 26.66 9.04 -9.70
N ALA A 25 25.47 9.63 -9.80
CA ALA A 25 24.29 9.31 -9.01
C ALA A 25 23.71 7.94 -9.45
N PHE A 26 24.57 6.96 -9.66
CA PHE A 26 24.27 5.63 -10.18
C PHE A 26 24.14 4.59 -9.07
N ALA A 27 23.90 4.99 -7.82
CA ALA A 27 24.00 4.08 -6.68
C ALA A 27 22.84 4.13 -5.66
N GLN A 28 21.63 4.56 -6.04
CA GLN A 28 20.47 4.49 -5.13
C GLN A 28 19.20 3.93 -5.80
N PHE A 29 19.34 2.94 -6.67
CA PHE A 29 18.17 2.23 -7.19
C PHE A 29 17.65 1.17 -6.22
N ASP A 30 18.45 0.72 -5.26
CA ASP A 30 18.01 -0.34 -4.35
C ASP A 30 16.94 0.17 -3.37
N ILE A 31 15.94 -0.67 -3.10
CA ILE A 31 14.82 -0.39 -2.21
C ILE A 31 15.08 -0.83 -0.76
N VAL A 32 16.23 -1.46 -0.50
CA VAL A 32 16.63 -1.87 0.85
C VAL A 32 16.66 -0.69 1.80
N GLY A 33 16.09 -0.92 2.98
CA GLY A 33 16.16 0.02 4.08
C GLY A 33 14.95 -0.02 5.01
N PRO A 34 15.05 0.75 6.10
CA PRO A 34 13.92 1.09 6.93
C PRO A 34 13.15 2.27 6.35
N TRP A 35 11.84 2.10 6.24
CA TRP A 35 10.93 3.06 5.63
C TRP A 35 9.81 3.39 6.61
N GLY A 36 9.57 4.66 6.86
CA GLY A 36 8.48 5.15 7.70
C GLY A 36 7.40 5.84 6.87
N PRO A 37 6.13 5.77 7.26
CA PRO A 37 5.12 6.62 6.63
C PRO A 37 5.49 8.11 6.81
N PRO A 38 5.22 8.98 5.84
CA PRO A 38 5.49 10.40 5.97
C PRO A 38 4.56 11.02 7.02
N ALA A 39 5.13 11.43 8.15
CA ALA A 39 4.40 11.97 9.29
C ALA A 39 5.12 13.13 9.96
N ALA A 40 4.36 13.99 10.63
CA ALA A 40 4.91 15.05 11.47
C ALA A 40 5.77 14.46 12.62
N PRO A 41 6.96 15.05 12.91
CA PRO A 41 7.80 14.57 14.00
C PRO A 41 7.06 14.51 15.33
N GLY A 42 7.17 13.38 16.02
CA GLY A 42 6.57 13.18 17.35
C GLY A 42 5.07 12.92 17.36
N GLN A 43 4.39 12.86 16.20
CA GLN A 43 2.98 12.52 16.12
C GLN A 43 2.77 11.07 15.69
N PHE A 44 1.92 10.35 16.41
CA PHE A 44 1.60 8.95 16.11
C PHE A 44 0.69 8.81 14.88
N PHE A 45 -0.30 9.71 14.77
CA PHE A 45 -1.29 9.80 13.70
C PHE A 45 -1.16 11.16 12.98
N GLY A 46 0.07 11.57 12.68
CA GLY A 46 0.38 12.85 12.03
C GLY A 46 0.70 12.72 10.54
N PHE A 47 0.09 11.75 9.84
CA PHE A 47 0.41 11.45 8.44
C PHE A 47 0.05 12.61 7.52
N PHE A 48 0.96 12.94 6.59
CA PHE A 48 0.77 14.00 5.60
C PHE A 48 -0.04 13.55 4.38
N GLU A 49 -0.11 12.25 4.13
CA GLU A 49 -0.84 11.62 3.04
C GLU A 49 -1.75 10.50 3.57
N ASP A 50 -2.79 10.15 2.80
CA ASP A 50 -3.65 8.98 3.05
C ASP A 50 -4.11 8.88 4.51
N ASN A 51 -4.34 10.04 5.14
CA ASN A 51 -4.58 10.13 6.58
C ASN A 51 -5.82 9.31 6.98
N PRO A 52 -6.99 9.44 6.31
CA PRO A 52 -8.13 8.58 6.57
C PRO A 52 -7.81 7.09 6.42
N GLU A 53 -7.06 6.69 5.40
CA GLU A 53 -6.74 5.29 5.12
C GLU A 53 -5.73 4.69 6.09
N ARG A 54 -4.77 5.48 6.57
CA ARG A 54 -3.72 5.06 7.51
C ARG A 54 -4.16 5.07 8.97
N GLN A 55 -5.21 5.82 9.32
CA GLN A 55 -5.71 5.99 10.69
C GLN A 55 -6.97 5.17 10.97
N ASP A 56 -8.08 5.84 11.22
CA ASP A 56 -9.37 5.25 11.61
C ASP A 56 -9.97 4.38 10.49
N GLY A 57 -9.60 4.66 9.24
CA GLY A 57 -10.10 4.00 8.05
C GLY A 57 -10.96 4.94 7.20
N PRO A 58 -11.15 4.58 5.92
CA PRO A 58 -12.03 5.35 5.04
C PRO A 58 -13.49 5.21 5.50
N ALA A 59 -14.32 6.19 5.13
CA ALA A 59 -15.74 6.16 5.44
C ALA A 59 -16.42 4.92 4.82
N LEU A 60 -17.46 4.42 5.48
CA LEU A 60 -18.35 3.42 4.88
C LEU A 60 -18.93 3.98 3.58
N VAL A 61 -19.10 3.10 2.58
CA VAL A 61 -19.59 3.43 1.24
C VAL A 61 -18.86 4.56 0.50
N ASP A 62 -17.61 4.84 0.88
CA ASP A 62 -16.67 5.60 0.04
C ASP A 62 -15.93 4.64 -0.92
N PHE A 63 -16.53 4.45 -2.10
CA PHE A 63 -15.96 3.66 -3.19
C PHE A 63 -15.47 4.52 -4.35
N LEU A 64 -15.22 5.81 -4.10
CA LEU A 64 -14.68 6.73 -5.10
C LEU A 64 -13.39 6.17 -5.71
N GLY A 65 -13.31 6.24 -7.04
CA GLY A 65 -12.17 5.79 -7.84
C GLY A 65 -12.01 4.27 -7.95
N ILE A 66 -12.90 3.47 -7.35
CA ILE A 66 -12.85 2.00 -7.50
C ILE A 66 -13.69 1.58 -8.72
N PRO A 67 -13.10 0.93 -9.73
CA PRO A 67 -13.81 0.52 -10.95
C PRO A 67 -14.65 -0.75 -10.75
N TRP A 68 -15.59 -0.73 -9.81
CA TRP A 68 -16.46 -1.87 -9.50
C TRP A 68 -17.30 -2.32 -10.69
N ASN A 69 -17.42 -3.64 -10.85
CA ASN A 69 -18.56 -4.24 -11.53
C ASN A 69 -19.75 -4.40 -10.55
N GLU A 70 -20.88 -4.93 -11.02
CA GLU A 70 -22.07 -5.11 -10.18
C GLU A 70 -21.81 -6.05 -8.99
N ALA A 71 -21.11 -7.17 -9.21
CA ALA A 71 -20.81 -8.14 -8.15
C ALA A 71 -19.90 -7.54 -7.05
N GLY A 72 -18.88 -6.77 -7.45
CA GLY A 72 -17.97 -6.10 -6.53
C GLY A 72 -18.70 -5.06 -5.67
N ARG A 73 -19.56 -4.25 -6.30
CA ARG A 73 -20.38 -3.26 -5.60
C ARG A 73 -21.36 -3.92 -4.64
N ALA A 74 -22.07 -4.97 -5.07
CA ALA A 74 -23.00 -5.71 -4.23
C ALA A 74 -22.28 -6.34 -3.02
N ARG A 75 -21.10 -6.93 -3.23
CA ARG A 75 -20.29 -7.49 -2.15
C ARG A 75 -19.82 -6.41 -1.18
N ALA A 76 -19.34 -5.27 -1.67
CA ALA A 76 -18.92 -4.17 -0.82
C ALA A 76 -20.08 -3.58 -0.01
N LEU A 77 -21.27 -3.49 -0.59
CA LEU A 77 -22.50 -3.03 0.09
C LEU A 77 -23.05 -4.02 1.12
N SER A 78 -22.67 -5.29 1.07
CA SER A 78 -23.02 -6.27 2.11
C SER A 78 -22.22 -6.11 3.41
N TYR A 79 -21.19 -5.27 3.41
CA TYR A 79 -20.29 -5.08 4.54
C TYR A 79 -20.97 -4.31 5.68
N ASP A 80 -20.86 -4.86 6.89
CA ASP A 80 -21.16 -4.20 8.14
C ASP A 80 -19.84 -3.97 8.91
N GLY A 81 -19.60 -2.75 9.39
CA GLY A 81 -18.39 -2.43 10.17
C GLY A 81 -18.26 -3.26 11.45
N ALA A 82 -19.38 -3.75 11.99
CA ALA A 82 -19.38 -4.70 13.11
C ALA A 82 -18.65 -6.01 12.80
N LEU A 83 -18.38 -6.32 11.53
CA LEU A 83 -17.58 -7.48 11.13
C LEU A 83 -16.18 -7.47 11.77
N LEU A 84 -15.62 -6.29 12.06
CA LEU A 84 -14.33 -6.16 12.74
C LEU A 84 -14.36 -6.56 14.21
N THR A 85 -15.55 -6.68 14.81
CA THR A 85 -15.73 -7.11 16.21
C THR A 85 -15.90 -8.62 16.34
N VAL A 86 -15.93 -9.35 15.22
CA VAL A 86 -15.94 -10.82 15.18
C VAL A 86 -14.53 -11.30 15.57
N PRO A 87 -14.36 -12.08 16.65
CA PRO A 87 -13.05 -12.48 17.16
C PRO A 87 -12.14 -13.14 16.11
N GLU A 88 -12.72 -13.94 15.21
CA GLU A 88 -12.01 -14.62 14.12
C GLU A 88 -11.47 -13.65 13.06
N HIS A 89 -12.04 -12.45 12.94
CA HIS A 89 -11.70 -11.46 11.93
C HIS A 89 -10.70 -10.41 12.43
N GLN A 90 -10.69 -10.11 13.73
CA GLN A 90 -9.82 -9.11 14.36
C GLN A 90 -8.33 -9.31 14.05
N CYS A 91 -7.91 -10.57 13.93
CA CYS A 91 -6.51 -10.94 13.74
C CYS A 91 -6.18 -11.43 12.32
N MET A 92 -7.02 -11.13 11.34
CA MET A 92 -6.74 -11.41 9.92
C MET A 92 -5.55 -10.58 9.44
N PRO A 93 -4.51 -11.20 8.84
CA PRO A 93 -3.41 -10.46 8.25
C PRO A 93 -3.87 -9.53 7.13
N HIS A 94 -3.22 -8.38 7.02
CA HIS A 94 -3.51 -7.45 5.92
C HIS A 94 -3.01 -8.06 4.61
N PRO A 95 -3.88 -8.21 3.60
CA PRO A 95 -3.46 -8.76 2.32
C PRO A 95 -2.50 -7.80 1.62
N SER A 96 -1.66 -8.35 0.76
CA SER A 96 -0.74 -7.61 -0.11
C SER A 96 -1.35 -6.46 -0.92
N MET A 97 -2.65 -6.52 -1.20
CA MET A 97 -3.41 -5.49 -1.91
C MET A 97 -3.64 -4.22 -1.08
N TYR A 98 -3.49 -4.30 0.25
CA TYR A 98 -3.79 -3.23 1.20
C TYR A 98 -2.65 -2.92 2.18
N SER A 99 -1.74 -3.85 2.42
CA SER A 99 -0.81 -3.82 3.56
C SER A 99 0.04 -2.54 3.72
N TYR A 100 0.26 -1.76 2.65
CA TYR A 100 1.05 -0.52 2.68
C TYR A 100 0.33 0.69 3.28
N TRP A 101 -1.00 0.70 3.32
CA TRP A 101 -1.78 1.78 3.93
C TRP A 101 -2.02 1.56 5.43
N GLY A 102 -1.33 0.59 6.03
CA GLY A 102 -1.20 0.54 7.47
C GLY A 102 -0.35 1.71 8.01
N PRO A 103 -0.46 1.99 9.31
CA PRO A 103 0.36 2.98 10.01
C PRO A 103 1.79 2.49 10.33
N ALA A 104 2.12 1.24 9.98
CA ALA A 104 3.42 0.64 10.26
C ALA A 104 4.50 1.07 9.26
N GLY A 105 5.74 1.15 9.74
CA GLY A 105 6.91 1.28 8.87
C GLY A 105 7.26 -0.03 8.18
N LEU A 106 7.88 0.04 7.00
CA LEU A 106 8.37 -1.11 6.25
C LEU A 106 9.84 -1.40 6.57
N ARG A 107 10.19 -2.68 6.49
CA ARG A 107 11.57 -3.15 6.50
C ARG A 107 11.80 -3.96 5.24
N ILE A 108 12.68 -3.46 4.38
CA ILE A 108 13.06 -4.15 3.16
C ILE A 108 14.51 -4.59 3.30
N SER A 109 14.76 -5.89 3.22
CA SER A 109 16.10 -6.49 3.24
C SER A 109 16.33 -7.34 2.00
N ALA A 110 17.55 -7.35 1.49
CA ALA A 110 17.98 -8.23 0.41
C ALA A 110 18.44 -9.59 0.97
N GLU A 111 18.04 -10.65 0.29
CA GLU A 111 18.59 -12.00 0.40
C GLU A 111 19.55 -12.20 -0.77
N LEU A 112 20.79 -12.60 -0.48
CA LEU A 112 21.83 -12.83 -1.47
C LEU A 112 22.24 -14.31 -1.47
N ASP A 113 22.64 -14.85 -2.62
CA ASP A 113 23.27 -16.17 -2.70
C ASP A 113 24.75 -16.15 -2.26
N ASP A 114 25.41 -17.31 -2.33
CA ASP A 114 26.84 -17.46 -1.99
C ASP A 114 27.78 -16.61 -2.88
N ASN A 115 27.31 -16.19 -4.07
CA ASN A 115 28.03 -15.31 -4.98
C ASN A 115 27.70 -13.82 -4.77
N LEU A 116 26.92 -13.50 -3.72
CA LEU A 116 26.41 -12.16 -3.44
C LEU A 116 25.44 -11.62 -4.50
N ALA A 117 24.83 -12.50 -5.30
CA ALA A 117 23.77 -12.15 -6.23
C ALA A 117 22.42 -12.08 -5.52
N LEU A 118 21.60 -11.07 -5.87
CA LEU A 118 20.28 -10.88 -5.30
C LEU A 118 19.33 -12.01 -5.70
N ILE A 119 18.79 -12.73 -4.71
CA ILE A 119 17.80 -13.80 -4.93
C ILE A 119 16.39 -13.40 -4.50
N ALA A 120 16.26 -12.57 -3.47
CA ALA A 120 14.97 -12.06 -3.04
C ALA A 120 15.06 -10.75 -2.27
N TYR A 121 13.93 -10.04 -2.20
CA TYR A 121 13.68 -9.03 -1.18
C TYR A 121 12.65 -9.55 -0.17
N HIS A 122 12.90 -9.33 1.12
CA HIS A 122 11.89 -9.54 2.16
C HIS A 122 11.36 -8.20 2.64
N ILE A 123 10.04 -8.04 2.55
CA ILE A 123 9.31 -6.87 3.03
C ILE A 123 8.54 -7.27 4.29
N GLY A 124 8.99 -6.76 5.43
CA GLY A 124 8.31 -6.87 6.71
C GLY A 124 7.67 -5.56 7.16
N GLY A 125 6.89 -5.64 8.24
CA GLY A 125 6.18 -4.48 8.82
C GLY A 125 4.70 -4.42 8.49
N THR A 126 4.14 -5.49 7.90
CA THR A 126 2.70 -5.60 7.62
C THR A 126 1.94 -6.20 8.81
N PHE A 127 0.62 -5.95 8.87
CA PHE A 127 -0.22 -6.49 9.94
C PHE A 127 -0.22 -8.02 9.97
N ARG A 128 0.03 -8.59 11.15
CA ARG A 128 0.12 -10.04 11.43
C ARG A 128 1.21 -10.76 10.63
N ARG A 129 2.31 -10.06 10.29
CA ARG A 129 3.45 -10.62 9.56
C ARG A 129 3.03 -11.35 8.28
N ALA A 130 2.09 -10.76 7.54
CA ALA A 130 1.92 -11.05 6.11
C ALA A 130 3.12 -10.49 5.33
N ASP A 131 4.32 -10.91 5.72
CA ASP A 131 5.57 -10.47 5.16
C ASP A 131 5.69 -11.01 3.74
N ARG A 132 6.16 -10.18 2.83
CA ARG A 132 6.24 -10.53 1.41
C ARG A 132 7.67 -10.89 1.08
N THR A 133 7.83 -11.98 0.34
CA THR A 133 9.09 -12.30 -0.33
C THR A 133 8.90 -12.04 -1.81
N ILE A 134 9.75 -11.19 -2.38
CA ILE A 134 9.81 -10.89 -3.80
C ILE A 134 11.00 -11.67 -4.36
N TYR A 135 10.73 -12.74 -5.10
CA TYR A 135 11.78 -13.53 -5.73
C TYR A 135 12.32 -12.81 -6.97
N MET A 136 13.64 -12.68 -7.06
CA MET A 136 14.35 -11.92 -8.09
C MET A 136 15.09 -12.82 -9.09
N ASP A 137 15.10 -14.13 -8.83
CA ASP A 137 15.83 -15.15 -9.59
C ASP A 137 15.08 -15.69 -10.82
N GLY A 138 13.94 -15.09 -11.18
CA GLY A 138 13.17 -15.45 -12.37
C GLY A 138 12.41 -16.78 -12.27
N ARG A 139 12.27 -17.35 -11.06
CA ARG A 139 11.47 -18.57 -10.86
C ARG A 139 10.02 -18.40 -11.33
N PRO A 140 9.37 -19.45 -11.85
CA PRO A 140 7.99 -19.38 -12.29
C PRO A 140 7.04 -19.21 -11.09
N HIS A 141 5.87 -18.64 -11.37
CA HIS A 141 4.77 -18.66 -10.40
C HIS A 141 4.28 -20.10 -10.19
N PRO A 142 3.79 -20.45 -8.98
CA PRO A 142 3.18 -21.75 -8.72
C PRO A 142 2.00 -22.04 -9.67
N PRO A 143 1.62 -23.32 -9.82
CA PRO A 143 0.41 -23.68 -10.57
C PRO A 143 -0.84 -23.17 -9.84
N GLU A 144 -1.92 -22.92 -10.60
CA GLU A 144 -3.15 -22.26 -10.11
C GLU A 144 -3.77 -22.89 -8.84
N TYR A 145 -3.63 -24.20 -8.65
CA TYR A 145 -4.17 -24.91 -7.49
C TYR A 145 -3.27 -24.85 -6.24
N ALA A 146 -2.11 -24.17 -6.32
CA ALA A 146 -1.23 -24.02 -5.17
C ALA A 146 -1.91 -23.21 -4.06
N PRO A 147 -1.60 -23.45 -2.77
CA PRO A 147 -2.26 -22.75 -1.68
C PRO A 147 -2.09 -21.23 -1.73
N HIS A 148 -3.18 -20.50 -1.52
CA HIS A 148 -3.17 -19.04 -1.43
C HIS A 148 -2.81 -18.54 -0.03
N THR A 149 -2.03 -17.47 0.05
CA THR A 149 -1.63 -16.82 1.31
C THR A 149 -2.04 -15.33 1.33
N TRP A 150 -1.97 -14.68 2.49
CA TRP A 150 -2.24 -13.23 2.58
C TRP A 150 -1.18 -12.39 1.88
N ALA A 151 0.08 -12.84 1.89
CA ALA A 151 1.20 -12.20 1.20
C ALA A 151 1.22 -12.53 -0.30
N GLY A 152 0.65 -13.67 -0.69
CA GLY A 152 0.73 -14.20 -2.06
C GLY A 152 2.13 -14.70 -2.42
N PHE A 153 2.29 -15.05 -3.70
CA PHE A 153 3.58 -15.36 -4.31
C PHE A 153 3.99 -14.22 -5.24
N THR A 154 5.17 -13.64 -5.00
CA THR A 154 5.64 -12.44 -5.73
C THR A 154 6.95 -12.72 -6.44
N THR A 155 7.02 -12.36 -7.73
CA THR A 155 8.29 -12.27 -8.47
C THR A 155 8.57 -10.83 -8.86
N GLY A 156 9.84 -10.48 -9.02
CA GLY A 156 10.28 -9.12 -9.33
C GLY A 156 11.34 -9.07 -10.41
N ARG A 157 11.39 -7.93 -11.11
CA ARG A 157 12.42 -7.61 -12.09
C ARG A 157 12.67 -6.11 -12.12
N TRP A 158 13.92 -5.73 -12.35
CA TRP A 158 14.30 -4.34 -12.56
C TRP A 158 14.01 -3.89 -14.00
N VAL A 159 13.41 -2.72 -14.16
CA VAL A 159 13.27 -2.02 -15.44
C VAL A 159 13.79 -0.61 -15.25
N GLY A 160 15.00 -0.35 -15.72
CA GLY A 160 15.71 0.88 -15.40
C GLY A 160 15.87 1.03 -13.88
N ALA A 161 15.31 2.11 -13.32
CA ALA A 161 15.36 2.45 -11.90
C ALA A 161 14.17 1.93 -11.08
N THR A 162 13.23 1.22 -11.71
CA THR A 162 11.98 0.78 -11.10
C THR A 162 12.00 -0.73 -10.88
N LEU A 163 11.74 -1.18 -9.65
CA LEU A 163 11.44 -2.59 -9.41
C LEU A 163 9.97 -2.82 -9.72
N ILE A 164 9.70 -3.68 -10.68
CA ILE A 164 8.34 -4.10 -11.03
C ILE A 164 8.14 -5.52 -10.51
N THR A 165 7.04 -5.74 -9.82
CA THR A 165 6.69 -7.03 -9.24
C THR A 165 5.30 -7.48 -9.63
N GLU A 166 5.12 -8.79 -9.71
CA GLU A 166 3.86 -9.45 -10.00
C GLU A 166 3.51 -10.37 -8.84
N THR A 167 2.34 -10.19 -8.22
CA THR A 167 1.84 -11.01 -7.12
C THR A 167 0.59 -11.78 -7.53
N THR A 168 0.54 -13.06 -7.15
CA THR A 168 -0.60 -13.99 -7.38
C THR A 168 -0.80 -14.87 -6.15
N HIS A 169 -1.69 -15.88 -6.22
CA HIS A 169 -1.95 -16.83 -5.12
C HIS A 169 -2.30 -16.10 -3.83
N LEU A 170 -3.07 -15.02 -3.97
CA LEU A 170 -3.53 -14.18 -2.88
C LEU A 170 -4.82 -14.77 -2.34
N LYS A 171 -4.96 -14.83 -1.01
CA LYS A 171 -6.29 -14.99 -0.44
C LYS A 171 -7.16 -13.80 -0.85
N TRP A 172 -8.48 -14.00 -0.84
CA TRP A 172 -9.42 -12.89 -0.85
C TRP A 172 -9.01 -11.86 0.22
N GLY A 173 -9.33 -10.59 -0.02
CA GLY A 173 -8.86 -9.53 0.85
C GLY A 173 -9.66 -8.25 0.69
N TRP A 174 -9.06 -7.15 1.11
CA TRP A 174 -9.59 -5.80 0.94
C TRP A 174 -8.58 -4.89 0.25
N ILE A 175 -9.10 -3.87 -0.42
CA ILE A 175 -8.34 -2.75 -0.99
C ILE A 175 -8.56 -1.46 -0.18
N LYS A 176 -9.67 -1.36 0.56
CA LYS A 176 -9.94 -0.33 1.57
C LYS A 176 -10.66 -0.95 2.78
N ARG A 177 -10.46 -0.40 3.99
CA ARG A 177 -11.06 -0.89 5.25
C ARG A 177 -12.54 -0.46 5.45
N ASN A 178 -13.33 -0.45 4.39
CA ASN A 178 -14.74 -0.04 4.42
C ASN A 178 -15.67 -1.02 3.68
N GLY A 179 -15.23 -2.27 3.51
CA GLY A 179 -15.96 -3.30 2.78
C GLY A 179 -15.53 -3.48 1.32
N ALA A 180 -14.65 -2.61 0.81
CA ALA A 180 -14.06 -2.76 -0.52
C ALA A 180 -13.12 -3.98 -0.58
N VAL A 181 -13.58 -5.06 -1.19
CA VAL A 181 -12.89 -6.36 -1.23
C VAL A 181 -12.26 -6.72 -2.56
N THR A 182 -11.35 -7.68 -2.52
CA THR A 182 -10.80 -8.38 -3.68
C THR A 182 -11.01 -9.88 -3.54
N SER A 183 -11.10 -10.55 -4.68
CA SER A 183 -11.18 -12.01 -4.78
C SER A 183 -9.82 -12.67 -4.62
N ASP A 184 -9.82 -13.99 -4.47
CA ASP A 184 -8.62 -14.82 -4.53
C ASP A 184 -8.04 -14.97 -5.96
N ARG A 185 -8.79 -14.53 -6.98
CA ARG A 185 -8.34 -14.45 -8.38
C ARG A 185 -7.65 -13.13 -8.71
N ALA A 186 -7.49 -12.25 -7.71
CA ALA A 186 -6.80 -10.98 -7.90
C ALA A 186 -5.30 -11.20 -8.20
N ARG A 187 -4.78 -10.34 -9.09
CA ARG A 187 -3.35 -10.23 -9.43
C ARG A 187 -2.91 -8.81 -9.16
N VAL A 188 -1.70 -8.64 -8.65
CA VAL A 188 -1.19 -7.32 -8.26
C VAL A 188 0.13 -7.05 -8.92
N THR A 189 0.17 -6.00 -9.74
CA THR A 189 1.42 -5.42 -10.23
C THR A 189 1.83 -4.30 -9.28
N THR A 190 3.04 -4.36 -8.73
CA THR A 190 3.55 -3.29 -7.84
C THR A 190 4.84 -2.70 -8.39
N PHE A 191 4.90 -1.37 -8.45
CA PHE A 191 6.06 -0.60 -8.88
C PHE A 191 6.69 0.06 -7.66
N TYR A 192 7.98 -0.19 -7.43
CA TYR A 192 8.76 0.46 -6.38
C TYR A 192 9.74 1.43 -7.03
N ASN A 193 9.61 2.71 -6.70
CA ASN A 193 10.45 3.79 -7.21
C ASN A 193 11.12 4.49 -6.03
N ARG A 194 12.45 4.43 -5.96
CA ARG A 194 13.21 5.15 -4.94
C ARG A 194 13.80 6.43 -5.51
N HIS A 195 13.54 7.55 -4.83
CA HIS A 195 14.12 8.85 -5.10
C HIS A 195 14.81 9.37 -3.84
N GLY A 196 16.09 9.01 -3.67
CA GLY A 196 16.88 9.40 -2.51
C GLY A 196 16.33 8.82 -1.20
N SER A 197 15.74 9.70 -0.37
CA SER A 197 15.12 9.36 0.91
C SER A 197 13.62 9.08 0.82
N VAL A 198 13.03 9.04 -0.38
CA VAL A 198 11.61 8.73 -0.60
C VAL A 198 11.48 7.43 -1.40
N LEU A 199 10.57 6.56 -0.98
CA LEU A 199 10.15 5.36 -1.69
C LEU A 199 8.68 5.49 -2.04
N THR A 200 8.38 5.60 -3.32
CA THR A 200 7.02 5.61 -3.84
C THR A 200 6.65 4.21 -4.30
N ILE A 201 5.55 3.68 -3.78
CA ILE A 201 5.01 2.36 -4.13
C ILE A 201 3.68 2.56 -4.83
N THR A 202 3.59 2.14 -6.08
CA THR A 202 2.32 2.12 -6.84
C THR A 202 1.82 0.68 -6.93
N VAL A 203 0.63 0.43 -6.42
CA VAL A 203 -0.05 -0.87 -6.45
C VAL A 203 -1.17 -0.80 -7.49
N MET A 204 -1.15 -1.74 -8.42
CA MET A 204 -2.18 -1.93 -9.43
C MET A 204 -2.84 -3.30 -9.21
N VAL A 205 -4.12 -3.30 -8.88
CA VAL A 205 -4.89 -4.50 -8.58
C VAL A 205 -5.79 -4.83 -9.77
N HIS A 206 -5.60 -6.02 -10.33
CA HIS A 206 -6.44 -6.61 -11.35
C HIS A 206 -7.30 -7.70 -10.70
N ASP A 207 -8.62 -7.56 -10.76
CA ASP A 207 -9.52 -8.57 -10.20
C ASP A 207 -10.70 -8.82 -11.15
N PRO A 208 -10.69 -9.94 -11.89
CA PRO A 208 -11.74 -10.23 -12.87
C PRO A 208 -13.10 -10.57 -12.22
N VAL A 209 -13.16 -10.80 -10.90
CA VAL A 209 -14.42 -11.10 -10.20
C VAL A 209 -15.16 -9.81 -9.86
N TYR A 210 -14.46 -8.78 -9.39
CA TYR A 210 -15.08 -7.60 -8.80
C TYR A 210 -14.80 -6.29 -9.54
N LEU A 211 -13.74 -6.22 -10.33
CA LEU A 211 -13.34 -4.99 -11.02
C LEU A 211 -13.57 -5.09 -12.53
N THR A 212 -13.94 -3.96 -13.14
CA THR A 212 -14.06 -3.80 -14.60
C THR A 212 -12.72 -3.42 -15.24
N GLU A 213 -11.88 -2.70 -14.48
CA GLU A 213 -10.57 -2.19 -14.88
C GLU A 213 -9.61 -2.27 -13.69
N PRO A 214 -8.29 -2.12 -13.88
CA PRO A 214 -7.34 -2.18 -12.77
C PRO A 214 -7.55 -1.03 -11.78
N PHE A 215 -7.62 -1.34 -10.48
CA PHE A 215 -7.61 -0.33 -9.43
C PHE A 215 -6.16 0.06 -9.11
N VAL A 216 -5.84 1.36 -9.18
CA VAL A 216 -4.48 1.86 -8.94
C VAL A 216 -4.47 2.75 -7.70
N LYS A 217 -3.51 2.49 -6.81
CA LYS A 217 -3.26 3.34 -5.65
C LYS A 217 -1.76 3.49 -5.40
N THR A 218 -1.35 4.69 -5.02
CA THR A 218 0.05 5.01 -4.71
C THR A 218 0.18 5.36 -3.23
N VAL A 219 1.38 5.16 -2.70
CA VAL A 219 1.73 5.47 -1.32
C VAL A 219 3.22 5.78 -1.21
N ASP A 220 3.58 6.77 -0.40
CA ASP A 220 4.97 7.14 -0.16
C ASP A 220 5.46 6.68 1.21
N PHE A 221 6.76 6.45 1.28
CA PHE A 221 7.49 6.24 2.51
C PHE A 221 8.76 7.08 2.51
N VAL A 222 9.20 7.51 3.68
CA VAL A 222 10.45 8.25 3.88
C VAL A 222 11.46 7.38 4.61
N ALA A 223 12.74 7.54 4.29
CA ALA A 223 13.82 6.81 4.92
C ALA A 223 13.82 7.06 6.44
N ALA A 224 13.83 5.99 7.23
CA ALA A 224 13.75 6.04 8.68
C ALA A 224 14.95 5.32 9.34
N PRO A 225 16.20 5.77 9.11
CA PRO A 225 17.40 5.04 9.54
C PRO A 225 17.55 4.94 11.06
N ALA A 226 17.02 5.90 11.82
CA ALA A 226 17.04 5.90 13.28
C ALA A 226 15.93 5.02 13.91
N ALA A 227 14.98 4.53 13.12
CA ALA A 227 13.96 3.63 13.62
C ALA A 227 14.60 2.24 13.82
N VAL A 228 14.83 1.83 15.07
CA VAL A 228 15.38 0.50 15.39
C VAL A 228 14.30 -0.59 15.32
N ALA A 229 13.03 -0.21 15.38
CA ALA A 229 11.89 -1.12 15.24
C ALA A 229 10.82 -0.51 14.31
N ALA A 230 9.92 -1.34 13.79
CA ALA A 230 8.69 -0.90 13.11
C ALA A 230 7.45 -1.14 14.01
N PRO A 231 7.44 -0.68 15.29
CA PRO A 231 6.32 -0.92 16.17
C PRO A 231 5.15 -0.01 15.78
N PHE A 232 3.94 -0.46 16.11
CA PHE A 232 2.81 0.43 16.31
C PHE A 232 3.11 1.27 17.55
N GLY A 233 3.57 2.50 17.40
CA GLY A 233 3.68 3.42 18.53
C GLY A 233 4.95 4.25 18.51
N GLY A 234 4.81 5.55 18.27
CA GLY A 234 5.77 6.51 18.78
C GLY A 234 5.51 6.70 20.28
N GLY A 235 6.44 6.27 21.13
CA GLY A 235 6.39 6.58 22.56
C GLY A 235 5.64 5.58 23.45
N THR A 236 5.96 5.66 24.74
CA THR A 236 5.84 4.73 25.87
C THR A 236 4.44 4.20 26.26
N GLY A 237 3.46 4.11 25.35
CA GLY A 237 2.08 3.73 25.69
C GLY A 237 1.52 2.49 24.98
N PHE A 238 2.03 2.15 23.79
CA PHE A 238 1.56 1.01 22.99
C PHE A 238 2.71 0.07 22.62
N GLY A 239 3.63 -0.18 23.57
CA GLY A 239 4.75 -1.11 23.43
C GLY A 239 4.33 -2.59 23.34
N ALA A 240 3.18 -2.88 22.76
CA ALA A 240 2.67 -4.23 22.64
C ALA A 240 3.15 -4.88 21.33
N PRO A 241 3.35 -6.20 21.31
CA PRO A 241 3.61 -6.98 20.12
C PRO A 241 2.41 -7.05 19.15
N THR A 242 1.50 -6.07 19.13
CA THR A 242 0.18 -6.11 18.46
C THR A 242 0.26 -6.47 16.97
N PHE A 243 1.34 -6.10 16.30
CA PHE A 243 1.58 -6.48 14.90
C PHE A 243 1.92 -7.97 14.68
N PHE A 244 2.37 -8.71 15.70
CA PHE A 244 2.65 -10.15 15.59
C PHE A 244 1.83 -11.03 16.55
N LYS A 245 1.53 -10.56 17.76
CA LYS A 245 0.58 -11.17 18.70
C LYS A 245 -0.72 -10.37 18.68
N CYS A 246 -1.74 -10.95 18.08
CA CYS A 246 -3.12 -10.46 18.14
C CYS A 246 -3.95 -11.59 18.72
N PHE A 247 -4.80 -11.25 19.68
CA PHE A 247 -5.76 -12.14 20.28
C PHE A 247 -7.14 -11.58 20.01
N GLY A 248 -8.00 -12.38 19.40
CA GLY A 248 -9.39 -11.99 19.25
C GLY A 248 -10.03 -11.89 20.62
N SER A 249 -10.83 -10.85 20.84
CA SER A 249 -11.65 -10.66 22.03
C SER A 249 -13.06 -10.32 21.62
N GLU A 250 -14.03 -10.80 22.40
CA GLU A 250 -15.41 -10.38 22.25
C GLU A 250 -15.54 -8.91 22.64
N GLU A 251 -15.73 -8.04 21.64
CA GLU A 251 -15.90 -6.59 21.85
C GLU A 251 -17.38 -6.20 21.99
N ILE A 252 -18.27 -7.00 21.39
CA ILE A 252 -19.71 -6.78 21.40
C ILE A 252 -20.40 -8.13 21.59
N VAL A 253 -21.28 -8.21 22.59
CA VAL A 253 -22.11 -9.40 22.85
C VAL A 253 -23.09 -9.62 21.69
N ARG A 254 -23.10 -10.83 21.13
CA ARG A 254 -23.97 -11.22 20.02
C ARG A 254 -24.51 -12.63 20.16
N GLU A 255 -25.52 -12.94 19.37
CA GLU A 255 -25.98 -14.32 19.19
C GLU A 255 -24.84 -15.19 18.65
N GLU A 256 -24.79 -16.43 19.12
CA GLU A 256 -23.79 -17.40 18.70
C GLU A 256 -23.87 -17.62 17.18
N HIS A 257 -22.72 -17.66 16.52
CA HIS A 257 -22.57 -17.84 15.07
C HIS A 257 -23.16 -16.73 14.18
N PHE A 258 -23.65 -15.62 14.75
CA PHE A 258 -24.09 -14.48 13.95
C PHE A 258 -22.89 -13.73 13.35
N VAL A 259 -22.87 -13.63 12.02
CA VAL A 259 -21.88 -12.83 11.29
C VAL A 259 -22.54 -11.55 10.78
N PRO A 260 -22.10 -10.35 11.20
CA PRO A 260 -22.68 -9.09 10.74
C PRO A 260 -22.61 -8.92 9.22
N HIS A 261 -23.74 -8.60 8.60
CA HIS A 261 -23.86 -8.36 7.17
C HIS A 261 -25.15 -7.59 6.85
N TYR A 262 -25.18 -6.96 5.68
CA TYR A 262 -26.43 -6.51 5.05
C TYR A 262 -26.84 -7.48 3.95
N LEU A 263 -28.13 -7.81 3.91
CA LEU A 263 -28.73 -8.47 2.75
C LEU A 263 -28.67 -7.55 1.52
N PRO A 264 -28.74 -8.08 0.29
CA PRO A 264 -28.83 -7.26 -0.92
C PRO A 264 -29.90 -6.18 -0.77
N TRP A 265 -29.53 -4.94 -1.08
CA TRP A 265 -30.39 -3.74 -1.01
C TRP A 265 -30.83 -3.31 0.40
N ALA A 266 -30.40 -4.00 1.46
CA ALA A 266 -30.80 -3.72 2.83
C ALA A 266 -29.80 -2.82 3.60
N ASN A 267 -28.68 -2.42 2.98
CA ASN A 267 -27.72 -1.53 3.61
C ASN A 267 -28.34 -0.13 3.78
N PRO A 268 -28.56 0.37 5.00
CA PRO A 268 -29.22 1.65 5.23
C PRO A 268 -28.30 2.85 4.99
N PHE A 269 -26.98 2.62 4.89
CA PHE A 269 -25.95 3.67 4.83
C PHE A 269 -25.52 4.01 3.42
N VAL A 270 -26.10 3.42 2.36
CA VAL A 270 -25.72 3.58 0.95
C VAL A 270 -25.49 5.03 0.53
N LYS A 271 -26.25 5.98 1.08
CA LYS A 271 -26.15 7.41 0.75
C LYS A 271 -25.38 8.24 1.77
N GLU A 272 -24.99 7.69 2.93
CA GLU A 272 -24.46 8.47 4.05
C GLU A 272 -23.23 9.30 3.66
N PHE A 273 -22.27 8.68 2.97
CA PHE A 273 -21.07 9.37 2.51
C PHE A 273 -21.40 10.44 1.46
N ALA A 274 -22.24 10.09 0.48
CA ALA A 274 -22.65 11.01 -0.59
C ALA A 274 -23.37 12.24 -0.02
N ASP A 275 -24.33 12.05 0.90
CA ASP A 275 -25.10 13.11 1.53
C ASP A 275 -24.21 14.02 2.38
N ARG A 276 -23.27 13.43 3.15
CA ARG A 276 -22.32 14.18 3.98
C ARG A 276 -21.46 15.14 3.15
N TRP A 277 -20.99 14.70 1.99
CA TRP A 277 -20.10 15.46 1.12
C TRP A 277 -20.82 16.14 -0.05
N ARG A 278 -22.14 16.03 -0.13
CA ARG A 278 -22.99 16.59 -1.19
C ARG A 278 -22.55 16.12 -2.59
N LEU A 279 -22.28 14.82 -2.72
CA LEU A 279 -21.92 14.16 -3.96
C LEU A 279 -23.12 13.41 -4.54
N PRO A 280 -23.18 13.19 -5.87
CA PRO A 280 -24.10 12.21 -6.46
C PRO A 280 -23.87 10.82 -5.85
N ALA A 281 -24.96 10.12 -5.52
CA ALA A 281 -24.87 8.81 -4.85
C ALA A 281 -24.17 7.78 -5.75
N GLU A 282 -24.42 7.83 -7.06
CA GLU A 282 -23.78 6.95 -8.04
C GLU A 282 -22.26 7.12 -8.04
N ALA A 283 -21.77 8.35 -7.85
CA ALA A 283 -20.34 8.64 -7.78
C ALA A 283 -19.68 7.96 -6.58
N ALA A 284 -20.29 8.09 -5.40
CA ALA A 284 -19.77 7.50 -4.16
C ALA A 284 -19.68 5.97 -4.21
N LEU A 285 -20.58 5.32 -4.97
CA LEU A 285 -20.64 3.87 -5.09
C LEU A 285 -19.62 3.29 -6.09
N GLY A 286 -18.80 4.13 -6.74
CA GLY A 286 -17.74 3.73 -7.66
C GLY A 286 -18.25 3.26 -9.04
N GLY A 287 -17.37 2.62 -9.79
CA GLY A 287 -17.56 2.24 -11.20
C GLY A 287 -16.51 2.89 -12.10
N ALA A 288 -16.13 2.23 -13.21
CA ALA A 288 -15.09 2.75 -14.11
C ALA A 288 -15.41 4.17 -14.59
N GLU A 289 -16.66 4.44 -14.96
CA GLU A 289 -17.08 5.76 -15.43
C GLU A 289 -16.90 6.85 -14.35
N THR A 290 -17.13 6.52 -13.08
CA THR A 290 -16.99 7.46 -11.96
C THR A 290 -15.54 7.78 -11.59
N ALA A 291 -14.59 6.98 -12.06
CA ALA A 291 -13.17 7.19 -11.83
C ALA A 291 -12.55 8.17 -12.83
N LEU A 292 -13.27 8.51 -13.91
CA LEU A 292 -12.77 9.41 -14.96
C LEU A 292 -12.98 10.88 -14.57
N PRO A 293 -12.00 11.77 -14.87
CA PRO A 293 -12.13 13.19 -14.57
C PRO A 293 -13.38 13.81 -15.18
N ASP A 294 -13.79 13.37 -16.37
CA ASP A 294 -14.89 13.95 -17.12
C ASP A 294 -16.29 13.56 -16.61
N PHE A 295 -16.38 12.65 -15.63
CA PHE A 295 -17.64 12.18 -15.04
C PHE A 295 -18.53 13.32 -14.53
N MET A 296 -17.95 14.27 -13.78
CA MET A 296 -18.68 15.40 -13.21
C MET A 296 -19.39 16.25 -14.28
N TRP A 297 -18.77 16.41 -15.45
CA TRP A 297 -19.35 17.19 -16.55
C TRP A 297 -20.39 16.42 -17.38
N ARG A 298 -20.43 15.08 -17.27
CA ARG A 298 -21.45 14.25 -17.93
C ARG A 298 -22.73 14.17 -17.09
N ASP A 299 -22.59 14.17 -15.77
CA ASP A 299 -23.72 14.12 -14.84
C ASP A 299 -24.56 15.41 -14.89
N GLU A 300 -23.93 16.59 -14.99
CA GLU A 300 -24.63 17.89 -15.17
C GLU A 300 -25.48 17.98 -16.46
N LYS A 301 -25.30 17.05 -17.41
CA LYS A 301 -26.03 16.99 -18.68
C LYS A 301 -27.16 15.95 -18.70
N ARG A 302 -27.32 15.18 -17.63
CA ARG A 302 -28.42 14.21 -17.46
C ARG A 302 -29.54 14.79 -16.61
#